data_AF-A0A3N2BFR1-F1
#
_entry.id   AF-A0A3N2BFR1-F1
#
_cell.length_a   1.000
_cell.length_b   1.000
_cell.length_c   1.000
_cell.angle_alpha   90.00
_cell.angle_beta   90.00
_cell.angle_gamma   90.00
#
_symmetry.space_group_name_H-M   'P 1'
#
loop_
_entity.id
_entity.type
_entity.pdbx_description
1 polymer ?
#
loop_
_entity_poly.entity_id
_entity_poly.type
_entity_poly.pdbx_seq_one_letter_code
_entity_poly.pdbx_strand_id
1 'polypeptide(L)'
;MTAPPTAATLAPVPPMGWNSWDCFGTTVTEDEVLANAEVMRTRLLPAGWDHVVVDIDWYDPTARAHGYNDDAPVVLDDYGRQLPAAGRFPSSRDGSGFANLARAVHEKGLKFGIHIVRGIPRRAVDLDLPILGTEWTAAEVADRSNVCTWHPHNLGLNHDHPGAQAYYDAQVAQFAEWGVDFIKADDMQAPYYHREIEAYALAIARSGRPMTLSLSPGTHLSTLHIDHLRRHAQMWRISDDLWDRWEDVHAQFARLARWAPLQGSGGWADADMLPLGRIGLRAERGEPRNSRLSGDEQRSLLSLWAMGRSPLMVGADLPSTEESTLGMLANPALREVTASTTGNAEVIREPHGDGEIIVWSARSSRQDRWYLAAFWTGESELTTPIALASVTGLPAMTHQQWNVSDLWEDGGEMTPLDLDRGHVSVRVPSHGVRWLALEPRG
;
A
#
# COMPACT_ATOMS: atom_id res chain seq x y z
N MET A 1 25.24 32.68 -2.35
CA MET A 1 24.99 31.23 -2.39
C MET A 1 23.52 31.03 -2.09
N THR A 2 22.73 30.74 -3.11
CA THR A 2 21.33 30.34 -2.95
C THR A 2 21.30 28.98 -2.26
N ALA A 3 20.48 28.81 -1.23
CA ALA A 3 20.26 27.51 -0.61
C ALA A 3 19.88 26.49 -1.70
N PRO A 4 20.38 25.24 -1.64
CA PRO A 4 19.93 24.21 -2.56
C PRO A 4 18.40 24.09 -2.44
N PRO A 5 17.67 23.91 -3.56
CA PRO A 5 16.24 23.63 -3.48
C PRO A 5 16.04 22.43 -2.57
N THR A 6 15.23 22.58 -1.53
CA THR A 6 14.79 21.46 -0.70
C THR A 6 14.16 20.42 -1.62
N ALA A 7 14.73 19.20 -1.63
CA ALA A 7 14.19 18.10 -2.42
C ALA A 7 12.69 17.94 -2.13
N ALA A 8 11.88 17.80 -3.17
CA ALA A 8 10.43 17.60 -3.01
C ALA A 8 10.17 16.35 -2.16
N THR A 9 9.25 16.44 -1.20
CA THR A 9 8.86 15.30 -0.36
C THR A 9 8.22 14.22 -1.24
N LEU A 10 8.80 13.01 -1.23
CA LEU A 10 8.19 11.83 -1.88
C LEU A 10 6.97 11.37 -1.08
N ALA A 11 5.95 10.86 -1.79
CA ALA A 11 4.66 10.46 -1.21
C ALA A 11 4.07 11.49 -0.20
N PRO A 12 3.83 12.76 -0.61
CA PRO A 12 3.29 13.79 0.29
C PRO A 12 1.87 13.48 0.79
N VAL A 13 1.20 12.53 0.13
CA VAL A 13 -0.07 11.90 0.51
C VAL A 13 0.09 10.38 0.38
N PRO A 14 -0.74 9.56 1.06
CA PRO A 14 -0.67 8.11 0.93
C PRO A 14 -0.78 7.68 -0.55
N PRO A 15 0.13 6.82 -1.05
CA PRO A 15 0.02 6.27 -2.40
C PRO A 15 -1.31 5.53 -2.61
N MET A 16 -1.89 5.67 -3.80
CA MET A 16 -3.04 4.88 -4.23
C MET A 16 -2.71 4.21 -5.56
N GLY A 17 -3.02 2.93 -5.72
CA GLY A 17 -2.57 2.17 -6.87
C GLY A 17 -3.16 0.78 -6.98
N TRP A 18 -2.59 0.02 -7.89
CA TRP A 18 -2.86 -1.39 -8.14
C TRP A 18 -1.59 -2.21 -7.94
N ASN A 19 -1.73 -3.43 -7.42
CA ASN A 19 -0.65 -4.38 -7.26
C ASN A 19 -1.10 -5.77 -7.75
N SER A 20 -0.20 -6.52 -8.41
CA SER A 20 -0.54 -7.79 -9.04
C SER A 20 -0.66 -9.01 -8.12
N TRP A 21 -0.32 -8.90 -6.83
CA TRP A 21 -0.19 -10.06 -5.93
C TRP A 21 -1.49 -10.84 -5.70
N ASP A 22 -2.57 -10.19 -5.23
CA ASP A 22 -3.79 -10.92 -4.84
C ASP A 22 -4.50 -11.56 -6.02
N CYS A 23 -4.29 -11.08 -7.25
CA CYS A 23 -4.87 -11.66 -8.46
C CYS A 23 -3.93 -12.67 -9.13
N PHE A 24 -2.65 -12.36 -9.31
CA PHE A 24 -1.74 -13.13 -10.16
C PHE A 24 -0.56 -13.77 -9.41
N GLY A 25 -0.38 -13.48 -8.12
CA GLY A 25 0.74 -13.96 -7.33
C GLY A 25 2.07 -13.61 -7.99
N THR A 26 2.92 -14.60 -8.18
CA THR A 26 4.24 -14.47 -8.82
C THR A 26 4.16 -14.37 -10.35
N THR A 27 2.99 -14.53 -10.97
CA THR A 27 2.86 -14.93 -12.38
C THR A 27 2.33 -13.87 -13.35
N VAL A 28 2.21 -12.60 -12.91
CA VAL A 28 1.65 -11.54 -13.76
C VAL A 28 2.42 -11.40 -15.08
N THR A 29 1.70 -11.11 -16.16
CA THR A 29 2.24 -10.87 -17.51
C THR A 29 2.13 -9.41 -17.93
N GLU A 30 2.92 -8.99 -18.92
CA GLU A 30 2.89 -7.63 -19.46
C GLU A 30 1.50 -7.19 -19.95
N ASP A 31 0.80 -8.07 -20.67
CA ASP A 31 -0.55 -7.79 -21.17
C ASP A 31 -1.54 -7.57 -20.02
N GLU A 32 -1.44 -8.34 -18.94
CA GLU A 32 -2.27 -8.17 -17.74
C GLU A 32 -1.96 -6.86 -17.01
N VAL A 33 -0.68 -6.48 -16.91
CA VAL A 33 -0.28 -5.16 -16.35
C VAL A 33 -0.89 -4.04 -17.19
N LEU A 34 -0.78 -4.11 -18.51
CA LEU A 34 -1.30 -3.07 -19.41
C LEU A 34 -2.83 -3.00 -19.41
N ALA A 35 -3.52 -4.13 -19.29
CA ALA A 35 -4.97 -4.19 -19.17
C ALA A 35 -5.45 -3.55 -17.85
N ASN A 36 -4.80 -3.87 -16.73
CA ASN A 36 -5.09 -3.24 -15.43
C ASN A 36 -4.77 -1.75 -15.45
N ALA A 37 -3.66 -1.35 -16.07
CA ALA A 37 -3.30 0.06 -16.26
C ALA A 37 -4.34 0.83 -17.10
N GLU A 38 -4.98 0.20 -18.10
CA GLU A 38 -6.03 0.85 -18.87
C GLU A 38 -7.33 1.08 -18.05
N VAL A 39 -7.71 0.12 -17.20
CA VAL A 39 -8.83 0.30 -16.27
C VAL A 39 -8.49 1.37 -15.23
N MET A 40 -7.29 1.35 -14.66
CA MET A 40 -6.79 2.40 -13.78
C MET A 40 -6.93 3.78 -14.43
N ARG A 41 -6.38 3.96 -15.64
CA ARG A 41 -6.43 5.24 -16.37
C ARG A 41 -7.86 5.76 -16.56
N THR A 42 -8.79 4.88 -16.95
CA THR A 42 -10.14 5.28 -17.36
C THR A 42 -11.11 5.41 -16.19
N ARG A 43 -10.93 4.60 -15.13
CA ARG A 43 -11.91 4.46 -14.05
C ARG A 43 -11.43 5.02 -12.72
N LEU A 44 -10.14 4.87 -12.40
CA LEU A 44 -9.63 5.10 -11.05
C LEU A 44 -8.68 6.30 -10.95
N LEU A 45 -7.92 6.62 -12.00
CA LEU A 45 -7.03 7.77 -12.05
C LEU A 45 -7.74 9.11 -11.76
N PRO A 46 -8.98 9.37 -12.23
CA PRO A 46 -9.72 10.57 -11.84
C PRO A 46 -9.98 10.69 -10.33
N ALA A 47 -10.08 9.56 -9.62
CA ALA A 47 -10.20 9.50 -8.16
C ALA A 47 -8.84 9.47 -7.44
N GLY A 48 -7.72 9.53 -8.19
CA GLY A 48 -6.38 9.66 -7.67
C GLY A 48 -5.59 8.36 -7.52
N TRP A 49 -6.03 7.26 -8.13
CA TRP A 49 -5.28 6.00 -8.18
C TRP A 49 -4.27 6.05 -9.33
N ASP A 50 -2.97 6.11 -9.02
CA ASP A 50 -1.94 6.42 -10.00
C ASP A 50 -0.77 5.46 -10.05
N HIS A 51 -0.62 4.50 -9.13
CA HIS A 51 0.48 3.53 -9.15
C HIS A 51 0.06 2.20 -9.78
N VAL A 52 0.91 1.62 -10.63
CA VAL A 52 0.78 0.27 -11.20
C VAL A 52 2.02 -0.53 -10.80
N VAL A 53 1.86 -1.49 -9.89
CA VAL A 53 2.97 -2.22 -9.27
C VAL A 53 3.00 -3.68 -9.73
N VAL A 54 4.10 -4.07 -10.37
CA VAL A 54 4.41 -5.47 -10.67
C VAL A 54 5.01 -6.10 -9.41
N ASP A 55 4.29 -7.04 -8.81
CA ASP A 55 4.74 -7.72 -7.59
C ASP A 55 5.79 -8.82 -7.87
N ILE A 56 6.14 -9.58 -6.84
CA ILE A 56 7.32 -10.44 -6.72
C ILE A 56 7.52 -11.42 -7.89
N ASP A 57 8.78 -11.83 -8.09
CA ASP A 57 9.18 -12.89 -9.03
C ASP A 57 8.93 -12.59 -10.51
N TRP A 58 8.87 -11.33 -10.91
CA TRP A 58 8.93 -10.93 -12.32
C TRP A 58 10.20 -11.41 -13.05
N TYR A 59 11.24 -11.77 -12.31
CA TYR A 59 12.50 -12.33 -12.80
C TYR A 59 12.52 -13.87 -12.82
N ASP A 60 11.50 -14.57 -12.33
CA ASP A 60 11.40 -16.03 -12.45
C ASP A 60 10.62 -16.42 -13.73
N PRO A 61 11.29 -17.01 -14.75
CA PRO A 61 10.62 -17.46 -15.96
C PRO A 61 9.79 -18.73 -15.76
N THR A 62 9.94 -19.39 -14.61
CA THR A 62 9.20 -20.61 -14.22
C THR A 62 8.11 -20.35 -13.20
N ALA A 63 7.87 -19.07 -12.85
CA ALA A 63 6.88 -18.66 -11.85
C ALA A 63 5.53 -19.37 -12.06
N ARG A 64 4.92 -19.78 -10.96
CA ARG A 64 3.66 -20.56 -10.95
C ARG A 64 2.71 -20.04 -9.88
N ALA A 65 1.44 -20.39 -10.01
CA ALA A 65 0.46 -20.13 -8.96
C ALA A 65 0.84 -20.89 -7.66
N HIS A 66 0.30 -20.41 -6.54
CA HIS A 66 0.42 -21.04 -5.22
C HIS A 66 1.88 -21.16 -4.71
N GLY A 67 2.58 -20.03 -4.72
CA GLY A 67 3.89 -19.87 -4.08
C GLY A 67 5.08 -19.87 -5.03
N TYR A 68 6.25 -20.16 -4.46
CA TYR A 68 7.54 -19.97 -5.11
C TYR A 68 8.13 -21.28 -5.64
N ASN A 69 9.07 -21.17 -6.57
CA ASN A 69 9.93 -22.28 -6.99
C ASN A 69 11.27 -22.19 -6.25
N ASP A 70 11.65 -23.24 -5.53
CA ASP A 70 12.90 -23.23 -4.76
C ASP A 70 14.14 -23.05 -5.65
N ASP A 71 14.17 -23.76 -6.78
CA ASP A 71 15.28 -23.77 -7.73
C ASP A 71 15.03 -22.88 -8.96
N ALA A 72 14.33 -21.75 -8.77
CA ALA A 72 14.06 -20.82 -9.87
C ALA A 72 15.37 -20.39 -10.55
N PRO A 73 15.43 -20.41 -11.89
CA PRO A 73 16.66 -20.07 -12.60
C PRO A 73 17.01 -18.59 -12.53
N VAL A 74 16.11 -17.71 -12.03
CA VAL A 74 16.22 -16.24 -11.88
C VAL A 74 16.98 -15.57 -13.02
N VAL A 75 16.30 -14.82 -13.89
CA VAL A 75 16.98 -14.11 -14.98
C VAL A 75 17.85 -13.00 -14.40
N LEU A 76 19.15 -13.02 -14.75
CA LEU A 76 20.15 -12.05 -14.31
C LEU A 76 20.86 -11.43 -15.51
N ASP A 77 21.36 -10.21 -15.34
CA ASP A 77 22.41 -9.67 -16.22
C ASP A 77 23.81 -10.18 -15.82
N ASP A 78 24.84 -9.78 -16.58
CA ASP A 78 26.23 -10.19 -16.37
C ASP A 78 26.83 -9.70 -15.03
N TYR A 79 26.11 -8.84 -14.30
CA TYR A 79 26.52 -8.28 -13.01
C TYR A 79 25.64 -8.76 -11.84
N GLY A 80 24.83 -9.80 -12.07
CA GLY A 80 24.01 -10.42 -11.04
C GLY A 80 22.75 -9.64 -10.65
N ARG A 81 22.33 -8.64 -11.43
CA ARG A 81 21.09 -7.89 -11.21
C ARG A 81 19.93 -8.57 -11.93
N GLN A 82 18.76 -8.65 -11.28
CA GLN A 82 17.59 -9.31 -11.85
C GLN A 82 17.08 -8.59 -13.12
N LEU A 83 16.66 -9.37 -14.12
CA LEU A 83 16.01 -8.89 -15.35
C LEU A 83 14.61 -9.49 -15.50
N PRO A 84 13.66 -8.78 -16.17
CA PRO A 84 12.32 -9.31 -16.42
C PRO A 84 12.35 -10.59 -17.27
N ALA A 85 11.61 -11.61 -16.84
CA ALA A 85 11.46 -12.84 -17.59
C ALA A 85 10.74 -12.56 -18.93
N ALA A 86 11.49 -12.55 -20.03
CA ALA A 86 11.03 -12.11 -21.36
C ALA A 86 9.92 -12.98 -21.99
N GLY A 87 9.60 -14.12 -21.38
CA GLY A 87 8.41 -14.92 -21.71
C GLY A 87 7.11 -14.31 -21.17
N ARG A 88 7.18 -13.64 -20.01
CA ARG A 88 6.07 -12.91 -19.37
C ARG A 88 6.06 -11.44 -19.71
N PHE A 89 7.23 -10.86 -19.99
CA PHE A 89 7.43 -9.46 -20.36
C PHE A 89 8.12 -9.34 -21.71
N PRO A 90 7.42 -9.57 -22.84
CA PRO A 90 8.03 -9.60 -24.17
C PRO A 90 8.74 -8.29 -24.56
N SER A 91 8.33 -7.15 -24.01
CA SER A 91 8.99 -5.86 -24.28
C SER A 91 10.40 -5.75 -23.73
N SER A 92 10.83 -6.67 -22.85
CA SER A 92 12.19 -6.71 -22.29
C SER A 92 13.22 -7.47 -23.15
N ARG A 93 12.78 -8.15 -24.23
CA ARG A 93 13.63 -9.04 -25.05
C ARG A 93 14.85 -8.37 -25.69
N ASP A 94 14.78 -7.07 -25.91
CA ASP A 94 15.86 -6.27 -26.51
C ASP A 94 16.89 -5.79 -25.48
N GLY A 95 16.76 -6.20 -24.21
CA GLY A 95 17.63 -5.76 -23.11
C GLY A 95 17.18 -4.46 -22.46
N SER A 96 16.03 -3.89 -22.84
CA SER A 96 15.47 -2.67 -22.21
C SER A 96 14.94 -2.87 -20.79
N GLY A 97 14.92 -4.12 -20.31
CA GLY A 97 14.33 -4.47 -19.01
C GLY A 97 12.87 -4.00 -18.95
N PHE A 98 12.51 -3.20 -17.93
CA PHE A 98 11.16 -2.66 -17.80
C PHE A 98 10.95 -1.30 -18.48
N ALA A 99 11.96 -0.71 -19.14
CA ALA A 99 11.85 0.65 -19.69
C ALA A 99 10.65 0.82 -20.65
N ASN A 100 10.40 -0.20 -21.48
CA ASN A 100 9.28 -0.18 -22.43
C ASN A 100 7.91 -0.27 -21.73
N LEU A 101 7.76 -1.16 -20.74
CA LEU A 101 6.54 -1.29 -19.95
C LEU A 101 6.28 -0.04 -19.09
N ALA A 102 7.31 0.46 -18.41
CA ALA A 102 7.20 1.69 -17.61
C ALA A 102 6.76 2.87 -18.46
N ARG A 103 7.36 3.05 -19.65
CA ARG A 103 6.93 4.08 -20.61
C ARG A 103 5.47 3.93 -21.02
N ALA A 104 5.01 2.72 -21.32
CA ALA A 104 3.61 2.47 -21.67
C ALA A 104 2.64 2.81 -20.51
N VAL A 105 3.06 2.59 -19.26
CA VAL A 105 2.32 3.01 -18.06
C VAL A 105 2.35 4.54 -17.90
N HIS A 106 3.50 5.18 -18.11
CA HIS A 106 3.64 6.65 -18.03
C HIS A 106 2.82 7.38 -19.10
N GLU A 107 2.75 6.85 -20.33
CA GLU A 107 1.92 7.39 -21.42
C GLU A 107 0.42 7.41 -21.07
N LYS A 108 -0.01 6.59 -20.09
CA LYS A 108 -1.37 6.60 -19.54
C LYS A 108 -1.56 7.63 -18.40
N GLY A 109 -0.53 8.37 -18.03
CA GLY A 109 -0.54 9.29 -16.88
C GLY A 109 -0.43 8.59 -15.52
N LEU A 110 0.01 7.33 -15.51
CA LEU A 110 0.21 6.51 -14.32
C LEU A 110 1.70 6.45 -13.97
N LYS A 111 2.01 5.92 -12.79
CA LYS A 111 3.35 5.66 -12.27
C LYS A 111 3.61 4.17 -12.23
N PHE A 112 4.84 3.78 -12.55
CA PHE A 112 5.23 2.37 -12.62
C PHE A 112 6.00 1.96 -11.36
N GLY A 113 5.64 0.82 -10.78
CA GLY A 113 6.32 0.26 -9.62
C GLY A 113 6.70 -1.20 -9.81
N ILE A 114 7.72 -1.62 -9.07
CA ILE A 114 8.17 -3.01 -9.03
C ILE A 114 8.39 -3.47 -7.60
N HIS A 115 8.33 -4.78 -7.42
CA HIS A 115 8.73 -5.46 -6.19
C HIS A 115 10.19 -5.92 -6.25
N ILE A 116 10.87 -5.94 -5.12
CA ILE A 116 12.13 -6.65 -4.91
C ILE A 116 12.11 -7.43 -3.60
N VAL A 117 12.88 -8.51 -3.54
CA VAL A 117 13.28 -9.16 -2.29
C VAL A 117 14.63 -8.61 -1.87
N ARG A 118 14.82 -8.35 -0.57
CA ARG A 118 16.09 -7.89 0.02
C ARG A 118 17.29 -8.72 -0.48
N GLY A 119 18.41 -8.03 -0.65
CA GLY A 119 19.72 -8.64 -0.84
C GLY A 119 20.08 -8.94 -2.29
N ILE A 120 20.87 -10.00 -2.48
CA ILE A 120 21.49 -10.41 -3.75
C ILE A 120 21.04 -11.82 -4.14
N PRO A 121 20.78 -12.11 -5.43
CA PRO A 121 20.40 -13.45 -5.88
C PRO A 121 21.44 -14.52 -5.50
N ARG A 122 20.98 -15.63 -4.91
CA ARG A 122 21.80 -16.83 -4.65
C ARG A 122 22.53 -17.29 -5.91
N ARG A 123 21.82 -17.25 -7.05
CA ARG A 123 22.40 -17.60 -8.35
C ARG A 123 23.58 -16.71 -8.73
N ALA A 124 23.51 -15.40 -8.47
CA ALA A 124 24.64 -14.50 -8.74
C ALA A 124 25.85 -14.87 -7.87
N VAL A 125 25.60 -15.23 -6.62
CA VAL A 125 26.61 -15.67 -5.64
C VAL A 125 27.22 -17.01 -6.00
N ASP A 126 26.44 -17.98 -6.48
CA ASP A 126 26.92 -19.31 -6.86
C ASP A 126 27.69 -19.30 -8.19
N LEU A 127 27.35 -18.36 -9.09
CA LEU A 127 28.10 -18.08 -10.32
C LEU A 127 29.29 -17.13 -10.11
N ASP A 128 29.39 -16.55 -8.92
CA ASP A 128 30.39 -15.56 -8.53
C ASP A 128 30.51 -14.38 -9.50
N LEU A 129 29.35 -13.83 -9.89
CA LEU A 129 29.27 -12.75 -10.88
C LEU A 129 29.89 -11.44 -10.35
N PRO A 130 30.50 -10.61 -11.22
CA PRO A 130 31.12 -9.35 -10.82
C PRO A 130 30.10 -8.32 -10.34
N ILE A 131 30.48 -7.50 -9.36
CA ILE A 131 29.69 -6.34 -8.93
C ILE A 131 30.05 -5.15 -9.80
N LEU A 132 29.06 -4.64 -10.56
CA LEU A 132 29.23 -3.55 -11.52
C LEU A 132 29.98 -2.36 -10.92
N GLY A 133 31.02 -1.90 -11.61
CA GLY A 133 31.80 -0.72 -11.21
C GLY A 133 32.83 -0.97 -10.11
N THR A 134 33.08 -2.24 -9.75
CA THR A 134 34.04 -2.62 -8.70
C THR A 134 34.95 -3.76 -9.14
N GLU A 135 35.94 -4.09 -8.31
CA GLU A 135 36.81 -5.27 -8.48
C GLU A 135 36.26 -6.53 -7.78
N TRP A 136 35.12 -6.42 -7.08
CA TRP A 136 34.57 -7.46 -6.22
C TRP A 136 33.55 -8.34 -6.91
N THR A 137 33.26 -9.49 -6.30
CA THR A 137 32.27 -10.45 -6.80
C THR A 137 31.09 -10.64 -5.85
N ALA A 138 30.02 -11.24 -6.37
CA ALA A 138 28.82 -11.57 -5.61
C ALA A 138 29.12 -12.45 -4.39
N ALA A 139 30.04 -13.42 -4.48
CA ALA A 139 30.37 -14.27 -3.33
C ALA A 139 31.12 -13.54 -2.21
N GLU A 140 31.89 -12.50 -2.53
CA GLU A 140 32.60 -11.66 -1.54
C GLU A 140 31.65 -10.74 -0.77
N VAL A 141 30.61 -10.24 -1.44
CA VAL A 141 29.67 -9.26 -0.86
C VAL A 141 28.46 -9.87 -0.16
N ALA A 142 28.16 -11.15 -0.39
CA ALA A 142 27.00 -11.82 0.17
C ALA A 142 27.22 -12.30 1.62
N ASP A 143 26.19 -12.18 2.45
CA ASP A 143 26.11 -12.85 3.75
C ASP A 143 25.27 -14.12 3.63
N ARG A 144 25.97 -15.27 3.49
CA ARG A 144 25.33 -16.59 3.35
C ARG A 144 24.54 -17.03 4.59
N SER A 145 24.75 -16.40 5.75
CA SER A 145 24.01 -16.70 6.99
C SER A 145 22.70 -15.93 7.09
N ASN A 146 22.57 -14.85 6.31
CA ASN A 146 21.41 -13.97 6.31
C ASN A 146 20.48 -14.36 5.16
N VAL A 147 19.39 -15.03 5.49
CA VAL A 147 18.47 -15.61 4.50
C VAL A 147 17.03 -15.15 4.77
N CYS A 148 16.24 -15.02 3.72
CA CYS A 148 14.79 -14.93 3.86
C CYS A 148 14.22 -16.31 4.21
N THR A 149 13.32 -16.39 5.19
CA THR A 149 12.78 -17.67 5.68
C THR A 149 11.64 -18.21 4.82
N TRP A 150 11.05 -17.38 3.96
CA TRP A 150 9.87 -17.69 3.15
C TRP A 150 10.12 -17.53 1.65
N HIS A 151 11.25 -16.93 1.24
CA HIS A 151 11.64 -16.77 -0.15
C HIS A 151 13.04 -17.34 -0.42
N PRO A 152 13.22 -18.25 -1.38
CA PRO A 152 14.47 -18.97 -1.53
C PRO A 152 15.53 -18.22 -2.34
N HIS A 153 15.18 -17.20 -3.14
CA HIS A 153 16.08 -16.76 -4.23
C HIS A 153 17.24 -15.85 -3.82
N ASN A 154 17.17 -15.18 -2.67
CA ASN A 154 18.18 -14.19 -2.27
C ASN A 154 18.93 -14.56 -0.99
N LEU A 155 20.13 -14.00 -0.86
CA LEU A 155 20.91 -13.86 0.36
C LEU A 155 20.98 -12.40 0.77
N GLY A 156 21.12 -12.12 2.07
CA GLY A 156 21.45 -10.79 2.56
C GLY A 156 22.83 -10.34 2.07
N LEU A 157 23.06 -9.02 2.14
CA LEU A 157 24.36 -8.44 1.84
C LEU A 157 25.20 -8.27 3.11
N ASN A 158 26.50 -8.51 2.99
CA ASN A 158 27.47 -8.20 4.04
C ASN A 158 27.78 -6.69 4.01
N HIS A 159 27.03 -5.92 4.81
CA HIS A 159 27.16 -4.46 4.87
C HIS A 159 28.50 -3.97 5.44
N ASP A 160 29.35 -4.84 5.98
CA ASP A 160 30.73 -4.49 6.37
C ASP A 160 31.69 -4.50 5.17
N HIS A 161 31.26 -5.07 4.04
CA HIS A 161 32.00 -5.04 2.78
C HIS A 161 31.51 -3.88 1.90
N PRO A 162 32.40 -2.99 1.40
CA PRO A 162 31.99 -1.83 0.61
C PRO A 162 31.23 -2.19 -0.69
N GLY A 163 31.47 -3.38 -1.23
CA GLY A 163 30.74 -3.90 -2.40
C GLY A 163 29.24 -4.12 -2.18
N ALA A 164 28.77 -4.24 -0.93
CA ALA A 164 27.35 -4.36 -0.63
C ALA A 164 26.56 -3.11 -1.07
N GLN A 165 27.05 -1.91 -0.73
CA GLN A 165 26.41 -0.67 -1.18
C GLN A 165 26.53 -0.52 -2.69
N ALA A 166 27.67 -0.90 -3.29
CA ALA A 166 27.86 -0.81 -4.74
C ALA A 166 26.85 -1.67 -5.51
N TYR A 167 26.51 -2.86 -5.01
CA TYR A 167 25.48 -3.70 -5.60
C TYR A 167 24.10 -3.02 -5.59
N TYR A 168 23.66 -2.48 -4.45
CA TYR A 168 22.39 -1.76 -4.40
C TYR A 168 22.39 -0.48 -5.24
N ASP A 169 23.47 0.30 -5.23
CA ASP A 169 23.61 1.48 -6.10
C ASP A 169 23.44 1.08 -7.58
N ALA A 170 24.05 -0.04 -8.01
CA ALA A 170 23.94 -0.55 -9.38
C ALA A 170 22.55 -1.11 -9.73
N GLN A 171 21.88 -1.80 -8.79
CA GLN A 171 20.53 -2.31 -8.99
C GLN A 171 19.51 -1.17 -9.09
N VAL A 172 19.58 -0.19 -8.19
CA VAL A 172 18.64 0.93 -8.18
C VAL A 172 18.90 1.89 -9.34
N ALA A 173 20.15 2.04 -9.80
CA ALA A 173 20.45 2.77 -11.05
C ALA A 173 19.78 2.12 -12.27
N GLN A 174 19.77 0.78 -12.36
CA GLN A 174 19.04 0.06 -13.41
C GLN A 174 17.54 0.35 -13.35
N PHE A 175 16.94 0.39 -12.16
CA PHE A 175 15.52 0.75 -12.00
C PHE A 175 15.23 2.19 -12.40
N ALA A 176 16.17 3.10 -12.11
CA ALA A 176 16.08 4.48 -12.56
C ALA A 176 16.14 4.60 -14.10
N GLU A 177 17.01 3.82 -14.77
CA GLU A 177 17.08 3.73 -16.23
C GLU A 177 15.78 3.19 -16.85
N TRP A 178 15.12 2.24 -16.17
CA TRP A 178 13.80 1.75 -16.58
C TRP A 178 12.66 2.74 -16.33
N GLY A 179 12.88 3.80 -15.55
CA GLY A 179 11.84 4.75 -15.22
C GLY A 179 10.89 4.29 -14.10
N VAL A 180 11.35 3.43 -13.19
CA VAL A 180 10.56 3.04 -12.00
C VAL A 180 10.28 4.27 -11.11
N ASP A 181 9.07 4.37 -10.57
CA ASP A 181 8.63 5.45 -9.66
C ASP A 181 8.41 4.95 -8.22
N PHE A 182 8.26 3.64 -8.04
CA PHE A 182 7.87 3.01 -6.79
C PHE A 182 8.53 1.65 -6.63
N ILE A 183 9.11 1.38 -5.47
CA ILE A 183 9.73 0.09 -5.14
C ILE A 183 9.07 -0.45 -3.87
N LYS A 184 8.53 -1.67 -3.94
CA LYS A 184 8.14 -2.47 -2.77
C LYS A 184 9.27 -3.42 -2.44
N ALA A 185 9.91 -3.23 -1.29
CA ALA A 185 11.04 -4.03 -0.82
C ALA A 185 10.60 -4.98 0.30
N ASP A 186 10.53 -6.27 -0.03
CA ASP A 186 10.21 -7.35 0.88
C ASP A 186 11.44 -7.89 1.63
N ASP A 187 11.16 -8.68 2.68
CA ASP A 187 12.14 -9.23 3.61
C ASP A 187 12.98 -8.14 4.30
N MET A 188 12.39 -6.96 4.51
CA MET A 188 13.07 -5.82 5.14
C MET A 188 12.69 -5.62 6.62
N GLN A 189 11.46 -6.02 7.03
CA GLN A 189 10.89 -5.60 8.32
C GLN A 189 10.57 -6.73 9.30
N ALA A 190 10.55 -7.98 8.86
CA ALA A 190 10.32 -9.15 9.72
C ALA A 190 11.27 -10.31 9.37
N PRO A 191 12.50 -10.35 9.92
CA PRO A 191 13.08 -9.44 10.93
C PRO A 191 13.38 -8.02 10.43
N TYR A 192 13.59 -7.08 11.36
CA TYR A 192 13.84 -5.67 11.02
C TYR A 192 15.31 -5.41 10.64
N TYR A 193 15.60 -5.27 9.35
CA TYR A 193 16.96 -5.11 8.83
C TYR A 193 17.36 -3.64 8.63
N HIS A 194 17.78 -2.98 9.71
CA HIS A 194 18.12 -1.54 9.72
C HIS A 194 19.12 -1.13 8.62
N ARG A 195 20.26 -1.84 8.50
CA ARG A 195 21.32 -1.51 7.53
C ARG A 195 20.88 -1.73 6.08
N GLU A 196 20.03 -2.72 5.83
CA GLU A 196 19.50 -3.01 4.48
C GLU A 196 18.57 -1.87 4.04
N ILE A 197 17.68 -1.42 4.93
CA ILE A 197 16.79 -0.27 4.69
C ILE A 197 17.60 1.02 4.42
N GLU A 198 18.61 1.31 5.24
CA GLU A 198 19.47 2.50 5.06
C GLU A 198 20.22 2.45 3.74
N ALA A 199 20.83 1.31 3.40
CA ALA A 199 21.60 1.12 2.18
C ALA A 199 20.72 1.25 0.93
N TYR A 200 19.51 0.68 0.96
CA TYR A 200 18.57 0.77 -0.16
C TYR A 200 18.05 2.20 -0.36
N ALA A 201 17.72 2.90 0.73
CA ALA A 201 17.33 4.31 0.68
C ALA A 201 18.45 5.20 0.14
N LEU A 202 19.71 4.91 0.51
CA LEU A 202 20.88 5.61 -0.01
C LEU A 202 21.07 5.36 -1.51
N ALA A 203 20.86 4.14 -1.98
CA ALA A 203 20.93 3.79 -3.40
C ALA A 203 19.87 4.54 -4.21
N ILE A 204 18.63 4.64 -3.71
CA ILE A 204 17.58 5.47 -4.31
C ILE A 204 18.01 6.94 -4.39
N ALA A 205 18.55 7.50 -3.30
CA ALA A 205 19.02 8.89 -3.28
C ALA A 205 20.16 9.15 -4.28
N ARG A 206 21.03 8.15 -4.52
CA ARG A 206 22.14 8.23 -5.47
C ARG A 206 21.75 8.00 -6.93
N SER A 207 20.63 7.32 -7.18
CA SER A 207 20.19 6.97 -8.53
C SER A 207 19.86 8.18 -9.42
N GLY A 208 19.61 9.35 -8.83
CA GLY A 208 19.19 10.56 -9.56
C GLY A 208 17.72 10.54 -9.98
N ARG A 209 16.96 9.48 -9.70
CA ARG A 209 15.51 9.39 -9.94
C ARG A 209 14.77 9.25 -8.60
N PRO A 210 13.82 10.14 -8.29
CA PRO A 210 12.98 9.96 -7.11
C PRO A 210 12.10 8.71 -7.24
N MET A 211 12.24 7.77 -6.29
CA MET A 211 11.44 6.54 -6.22
C MET A 211 10.88 6.39 -4.82
N THR A 212 9.57 6.15 -4.72
CA THR A 212 8.89 5.91 -3.45
C THR A 212 9.29 4.52 -2.92
N LEU A 213 9.79 4.43 -1.69
CA LEU A 213 10.13 3.14 -1.07
C LEU A 213 9.02 2.67 -0.13
N SER A 214 8.47 1.50 -0.43
CA SER A 214 7.56 0.72 0.42
C SER A 214 8.32 -0.46 1.03
N LEU A 215 8.15 -0.69 2.34
CA LEU A 215 8.80 -1.77 3.08
C LEU A 215 7.79 -2.85 3.49
N SER A 216 8.23 -4.11 3.43
CA SER A 216 7.40 -5.28 3.68
C SER A 216 8.27 -6.51 4.06
N PRO A 217 7.68 -7.60 4.58
CA PRO A 217 6.34 -7.70 5.15
C PRO A 217 6.30 -7.12 6.57
N GLY A 218 5.11 -6.77 7.03
CA GLY A 218 4.87 -6.44 8.44
C GLY A 218 4.56 -7.70 9.25
N THR A 219 4.67 -7.62 10.58
CA THR A 219 4.09 -8.60 11.52
C THR A 219 3.84 -7.90 12.86
N HIS A 220 4.88 -7.75 13.67
CA HIS A 220 4.88 -7.10 14.97
C HIS A 220 5.71 -5.82 14.96
N LEU A 221 5.58 -5.00 13.90
CA LEU A 221 6.41 -3.80 13.72
C LEU A 221 6.31 -2.88 14.94
N SER A 222 7.47 -2.59 15.53
CA SER A 222 7.56 -1.70 16.69
C SER A 222 7.48 -0.24 16.25
N THR A 223 6.72 0.56 16.99
CA THR A 223 6.63 2.01 16.79
C THR A 223 7.90 2.73 17.24
N LEU A 224 8.81 2.03 17.94
CA LEU A 224 10.15 2.53 18.27
C LEU A 224 11.00 2.78 17.02
N HIS A 225 10.65 2.20 15.87
CA HIS A 225 11.35 2.43 14.60
C HIS A 225 10.83 3.65 13.83
N ILE A 226 9.84 4.41 14.31
CA ILE A 226 9.17 5.46 13.53
C ILE A 226 10.14 6.50 12.95
N ASP A 227 11.13 6.95 13.73
CA ASP A 227 12.10 7.95 13.29
C ASP A 227 13.03 7.40 12.21
N HIS A 228 13.39 6.11 12.31
CA HIS A 228 14.19 5.45 11.29
C HIS A 228 13.36 5.26 10.00
N LEU A 229 12.15 4.71 10.12
CA LEU A 229 11.24 4.50 9.00
C LEU A 229 11.01 5.79 8.19
N ARG A 230 10.69 6.91 8.85
CA ARG A 230 10.46 8.20 8.20
C ARG A 230 11.68 8.78 7.50
N ARG A 231 12.89 8.41 7.93
CA ARG A 231 14.13 8.87 7.28
C ARG A 231 14.46 8.07 6.01
N HIS A 232 13.99 6.83 5.92
CA HIS A 232 14.48 5.89 4.91
C HIS A 232 13.41 5.30 4.00
N ALA A 233 12.11 5.42 4.32
CA ALA A 233 11.02 4.91 3.50
C ALA A 233 9.80 5.82 3.53
N GLN A 234 8.95 5.70 2.51
CA GLN A 234 7.71 6.45 2.40
C GLN A 234 6.51 5.66 2.93
N MET A 235 6.56 4.33 2.91
CA MET A 235 5.53 3.50 3.53
C MET A 235 6.09 2.17 4.05
N TRP A 236 5.40 1.58 5.03
CA TRP A 236 5.81 0.34 5.68
C TRP A 236 4.63 -0.48 6.18
N ARG A 237 4.66 -1.79 5.91
CA ARG A 237 3.62 -2.73 6.32
C ARG A 237 3.53 -2.85 7.85
N ILE A 238 2.33 -2.72 8.39
CA ILE A 238 2.05 -2.86 9.83
C ILE A 238 1.37 -4.19 10.20
N SER A 239 1.12 -5.04 9.21
CA SER A 239 0.54 -6.37 9.37
C SER A 239 1.21 -7.38 8.45
N ASP A 240 1.01 -8.65 8.79
CA ASP A 240 1.16 -9.75 7.83
C ASP A 240 0.11 -9.63 6.71
N ASP A 241 0.20 -10.50 5.70
CA ASP A 241 -0.59 -10.42 4.48
C ASP A 241 -2.10 -10.46 4.76
N LEU A 242 -2.79 -9.41 4.31
CA LEU A 242 -4.23 -9.25 4.42
C LEU A 242 -4.94 -9.97 3.28
N TRP A 243 -5.97 -10.75 3.60
CA TRP A 243 -6.83 -11.40 2.62
C TRP A 243 -8.31 -11.06 2.85
N ASP A 244 -9.17 -11.52 1.94
CA ASP A 244 -10.62 -11.29 1.94
C ASP A 244 -11.35 -12.11 3.02
N ARG A 245 -11.00 -11.87 4.28
CA ARG A 245 -11.62 -12.47 5.47
C ARG A 245 -11.94 -11.39 6.48
N TRP A 246 -13.13 -11.43 7.08
CA TRP A 246 -13.52 -10.44 8.07
C TRP A 246 -12.53 -10.37 9.23
N GLU A 247 -11.96 -11.50 9.66
CA GLU A 247 -10.98 -11.54 10.75
C GLU A 247 -9.70 -10.75 10.44
N ASP A 248 -9.28 -10.74 9.16
CA ASP A 248 -8.11 -9.98 8.71
C ASP A 248 -8.41 -8.48 8.74
N VAL A 249 -9.60 -8.08 8.27
CA VAL A 249 -10.08 -6.68 8.33
C VAL A 249 -10.25 -6.23 9.79
N HIS A 250 -10.91 -7.04 10.61
CA HIS A 250 -11.15 -6.78 12.02
C HIS A 250 -9.84 -6.56 12.79
N ALA A 251 -8.81 -7.37 12.50
CA ALA A 251 -7.48 -7.22 13.12
C ALA A 251 -6.81 -5.87 12.77
N GLN A 252 -7.16 -5.22 11.65
CA GLN A 252 -6.61 -3.91 11.29
C GLN A 252 -7.13 -2.76 12.15
N PHE A 253 -8.31 -2.85 12.76
CA PHE A 253 -8.84 -1.77 13.61
C PHE A 253 -7.84 -1.37 14.70
N ALA A 254 -7.34 -2.35 15.47
CA ALA A 254 -6.36 -2.08 16.53
C ALA A 254 -4.99 -1.64 15.99
N ARG A 255 -4.56 -2.19 14.85
CA ARG A 255 -3.29 -1.81 14.21
C ARG A 255 -3.33 -0.37 13.73
N LEU A 256 -4.35 0.01 12.97
CA LEU A 256 -4.52 1.36 12.48
C LEU A 256 -4.76 2.34 13.64
N ALA A 257 -5.52 1.99 14.68
CA ALA A 257 -5.68 2.87 15.85
C ALA A 257 -4.33 3.24 16.49
N ARG A 258 -3.41 2.27 16.56
CA ARG A 258 -2.04 2.49 17.06
C ARG A 258 -1.19 3.36 16.13
N TRP A 259 -1.35 3.24 14.81
CA TRP A 259 -0.45 3.87 13.82
C TRP A 259 -0.98 5.17 13.23
N ALA A 260 -2.30 5.40 13.19
CA ALA A 260 -2.92 6.60 12.60
C ALA A 260 -2.39 7.93 13.19
N PRO A 261 -2.14 8.06 14.51
CA PRO A 261 -1.53 9.27 15.06
C PRO A 261 -0.09 9.54 14.59
N LEU A 262 0.57 8.52 14.02
CA LEU A 262 1.95 8.58 13.54
C LEU A 262 2.04 8.79 12.02
N GLN A 263 0.91 8.92 11.31
CA GLN A 263 0.89 9.19 9.89
C GLN A 263 1.37 10.62 9.59
N GLY A 264 2.14 10.80 8.52
CA GLY A 264 2.63 12.12 8.13
C GLY A 264 3.09 12.18 6.68
N SER A 265 3.19 13.40 6.13
CA SER A 265 3.67 13.62 4.76
C SER A 265 5.00 12.88 4.53
N GLY A 266 5.02 11.99 3.54
CA GLY A 266 6.19 11.17 3.19
C GLY A 266 6.49 10.00 4.12
N GLY A 267 5.59 9.61 5.03
CA GLY A 267 5.78 8.46 5.90
C GLY A 267 4.45 7.85 6.35
N TRP A 268 4.11 6.70 5.76
CA TRP A 268 2.80 6.06 5.87
C TRP A 268 2.87 4.64 6.41
N ALA A 269 2.22 4.39 7.55
CA ALA A 269 1.90 3.04 7.97
C ALA A 269 0.89 2.40 7.00
N ASP A 270 1.23 1.21 6.50
CA ASP A 270 0.53 0.49 5.46
C ASP A 270 -0.19 -0.73 6.01
N ALA A 271 -1.52 -0.69 5.98
CA ALA A 271 -2.40 -1.79 6.39
C ALA A 271 -2.57 -2.89 5.33
N ASP A 272 -1.72 -2.86 4.29
CA ASP A 272 -1.64 -3.80 3.18
C ASP A 272 -2.67 -3.55 2.06
N MET A 273 -2.52 -4.34 1.00
CA MET A 273 -3.34 -4.32 -0.20
C MET A 273 -4.82 -4.62 0.08
N LEU A 274 -5.66 -4.23 -0.87
CA LEU A 274 -7.11 -4.33 -0.79
C LEU A 274 -7.57 -5.54 -1.63
N PRO A 275 -7.98 -6.66 -1.00
CA PRO A 275 -8.41 -7.88 -1.69
C PRO A 275 -9.87 -7.72 -2.15
N LEU A 276 -10.12 -6.71 -2.97
CA LEU A 276 -11.44 -6.26 -3.45
C LEU A 276 -11.56 -6.51 -4.95
N GLY A 277 -12.68 -7.09 -5.40
CA GLY A 277 -12.91 -7.40 -6.82
C GLY A 277 -12.51 -8.82 -7.20
N ARG A 278 -12.06 -9.04 -8.44
CA ARG A 278 -11.65 -10.37 -8.92
C ARG A 278 -10.22 -10.71 -8.48
N ILE A 279 -10.06 -11.66 -7.57
CA ILE A 279 -8.77 -12.09 -7.00
C ILE A 279 -8.56 -13.60 -7.16
N GLY A 280 -7.38 -14.09 -6.81
CA GLY A 280 -7.09 -15.53 -6.76
C GLY A 280 -6.96 -16.20 -8.12
N LEU A 281 -6.82 -15.46 -9.23
CA LEU A 281 -6.70 -16.06 -10.57
C LEU A 281 -5.52 -17.04 -10.63
N ARG A 282 -4.37 -16.60 -10.12
CA ARG A 282 -3.12 -17.38 -9.99
C ARG A 282 -2.33 -16.95 -8.74
N ALA A 283 -3.04 -16.51 -7.71
CA ALA A 283 -2.46 -15.95 -6.51
C ALA A 283 -1.75 -17.01 -5.65
N GLU A 284 -1.08 -16.56 -4.59
CA GLU A 284 -0.54 -17.46 -3.57
C GLU A 284 -1.67 -18.26 -2.89
N ARG A 285 -2.80 -17.60 -2.56
CA ARG A 285 -3.87 -18.19 -1.74
C ARG A 285 -5.22 -18.27 -2.44
N GLY A 286 -5.77 -19.48 -2.42
CA GLY A 286 -7.12 -19.78 -2.88
C GLY A 286 -7.24 -19.84 -4.40
N GLU A 287 -8.48 -20.03 -4.85
CA GLU A 287 -8.86 -20.19 -6.26
C GLU A 287 -9.51 -18.91 -6.82
N PRO A 288 -9.69 -18.80 -8.17
CA PRO A 288 -10.29 -17.63 -8.81
C PRO A 288 -11.67 -17.29 -8.24
N ARG A 289 -11.81 -16.09 -7.67
CA ARG A 289 -13.05 -15.67 -6.99
C ARG A 289 -13.25 -14.16 -7.05
N ASN A 290 -14.48 -13.74 -6.78
CA ASN A 290 -14.70 -12.38 -6.29
C ASN A 290 -14.34 -12.35 -4.80
N SER A 291 -13.92 -11.19 -4.29
CA SER A 291 -13.69 -10.99 -2.86
C SER A 291 -14.83 -11.60 -2.03
N ARG A 292 -14.47 -12.35 -0.99
CA ARG A 292 -15.45 -12.95 -0.06
C ARG A 292 -16.04 -11.95 0.93
N LEU A 293 -15.50 -10.74 0.99
CA LEU A 293 -16.04 -9.68 1.83
C LEU A 293 -17.40 -9.23 1.32
N SER A 294 -18.37 -9.10 2.21
CA SER A 294 -19.69 -8.53 1.91
C SER A 294 -19.56 -7.06 1.47
N GLY A 295 -20.58 -6.50 0.81
CA GLY A 295 -20.55 -5.09 0.42
C GLY A 295 -20.31 -4.14 1.60
N ASP A 296 -20.89 -4.46 2.77
CA ASP A 296 -20.69 -3.68 3.99
C ASP A 296 -19.27 -3.84 4.57
N GLU A 297 -18.70 -5.04 4.53
CA GLU A 297 -17.31 -5.29 4.94
C GLU A 297 -16.31 -4.59 4.02
N GLN A 298 -16.57 -4.53 2.71
CA GLN A 298 -15.74 -3.81 1.75
C GLN A 298 -15.76 -2.30 2.02
N ARG A 299 -16.93 -1.73 2.32
CA ARG A 299 -17.07 -0.33 2.73
C ARG A 299 -16.35 -0.06 4.05
N SER A 300 -16.47 -0.97 5.03
CA SER A 300 -15.73 -0.90 6.30
C SER A 300 -14.22 -0.88 6.08
N LEU A 301 -13.70 -1.79 5.25
CA LEU A 301 -12.28 -1.83 4.88
C LEU A 301 -11.83 -0.50 4.26
N LEU A 302 -12.52 -0.01 3.23
CA LEU A 302 -12.13 1.21 2.54
C LEU A 302 -12.21 2.45 3.44
N SER A 303 -13.28 2.59 4.24
CA SER A 303 -13.43 3.69 5.20
C SER A 303 -12.39 3.63 6.32
N LEU A 304 -12.05 2.44 6.84
CA LEU A 304 -11.01 2.28 7.86
C LEU A 304 -9.63 2.65 7.31
N TRP A 305 -9.26 2.20 6.11
CA TRP A 305 -7.99 2.58 5.49
C TRP A 305 -7.93 4.09 5.25
N ALA A 306 -9.05 4.69 4.81
CA ALA A 306 -9.12 6.12 4.58
C ALA A 306 -8.97 6.93 5.88
N MET A 307 -9.72 6.56 6.92
CA MET A 307 -9.65 7.20 8.23
C MET A 307 -8.29 6.95 8.90
N GLY A 308 -7.66 5.79 8.70
CA GLY A 308 -6.31 5.49 9.17
C GLY A 308 -5.18 6.08 8.31
N ARG A 309 -5.52 6.72 7.19
CA ARG A 309 -4.59 7.26 6.17
C ARG A 309 -3.57 6.23 5.66
N SER A 310 -4.00 4.97 5.55
CA SER A 310 -3.19 3.92 4.91
C SER A 310 -3.07 4.20 3.41
N PRO A 311 -1.97 3.83 2.75
CA PRO A 311 -1.94 3.63 1.31
C PRO A 311 -3.07 2.68 0.87
N LEU A 312 -3.56 2.86 -0.37
CA LEU A 312 -4.65 2.07 -0.94
C LEU A 312 -4.14 1.37 -2.21
N MET A 313 -3.80 0.10 -2.12
CA MET A 313 -3.30 -0.70 -3.25
C MET A 313 -4.28 -1.83 -3.56
N VAL A 314 -5.09 -1.71 -4.62
CA VAL A 314 -6.06 -2.76 -4.98
C VAL A 314 -5.35 -3.96 -5.61
N GLY A 315 -5.67 -5.16 -5.13
CA GLY A 315 -5.01 -6.41 -5.52
C GLY A 315 -5.72 -7.20 -6.63
N ALA A 316 -6.82 -6.70 -7.19
CA ALA A 316 -7.65 -7.46 -8.14
C ALA A 316 -7.23 -7.33 -9.60
N ASP A 317 -7.69 -8.29 -10.41
CA ASP A 317 -7.78 -8.13 -11.85
C ASP A 317 -8.94 -7.19 -12.18
N LEU A 318 -8.60 -5.92 -12.40
CA LEU A 318 -9.54 -4.82 -12.64
C LEU A 318 -10.40 -5.03 -13.90
N PRO A 319 -9.88 -5.57 -15.03
CA PRO A 319 -10.70 -5.84 -16.22
C PRO A 319 -11.86 -6.79 -15.99
N SER A 320 -11.72 -7.77 -15.09
CA SER A 320 -12.80 -8.72 -14.75
C SER A 320 -13.49 -8.42 -13.42
N THR A 321 -13.17 -7.29 -12.79
CA THR A 321 -13.81 -6.83 -11.56
C THR A 321 -15.16 -6.17 -11.87
N GLU A 322 -16.15 -6.46 -11.02
CA GLU A 322 -17.51 -5.94 -11.19
C GLU A 322 -17.59 -4.42 -11.04
N GLU A 323 -18.51 -3.82 -11.80
CA GLU A 323 -18.74 -2.37 -11.85
C GLU A 323 -19.06 -1.76 -10.48
N SER A 324 -19.76 -2.50 -9.62
CA SER A 324 -20.06 -2.10 -8.24
C SER A 324 -18.78 -1.88 -7.42
N THR A 325 -17.79 -2.77 -7.56
CA THR A 325 -16.50 -2.66 -6.87
C THR A 325 -15.67 -1.52 -7.45
N LEU A 326 -15.63 -1.39 -8.77
CA LEU A 326 -14.95 -0.26 -9.42
C LEU A 326 -15.56 1.09 -8.99
N GLY A 327 -16.88 1.15 -8.84
CA GLY A 327 -17.59 2.31 -8.30
C GLY A 327 -17.18 2.66 -6.87
N MET A 328 -17.04 1.65 -5.99
CA MET A 328 -16.55 1.88 -4.62
C MET A 328 -15.11 2.40 -4.61
N LEU A 329 -14.22 1.82 -5.42
CA LEU A 329 -12.83 2.26 -5.54
C LEU A 329 -12.73 3.69 -6.12
N ALA A 330 -13.62 4.05 -7.05
CA ALA A 330 -13.67 5.38 -7.65
C ALA A 330 -14.29 6.46 -6.74
N ASN A 331 -14.74 6.11 -5.53
CA ASN A 331 -15.34 7.09 -4.62
C ASN A 331 -14.32 8.19 -4.24
N PRO A 332 -14.58 9.47 -4.58
CA PRO A 332 -13.64 10.56 -4.31
C PRO A 332 -13.37 10.79 -2.82
N ALA A 333 -14.28 10.35 -1.94
CA ALA A 333 -14.11 10.45 -0.49
C ALA A 333 -12.86 9.69 0.01
N LEU A 334 -12.46 8.60 -0.68
CA LEU A 334 -11.25 7.85 -0.33
C LEU A 334 -10.01 8.74 -0.42
N ARG A 335 -9.84 9.43 -1.56
CA ARG A 335 -8.72 10.36 -1.74
C ARG A 335 -8.87 11.62 -0.88
N GLU A 336 -10.09 12.14 -0.74
CA GLU A 336 -10.36 13.31 0.10
C GLU A 336 -9.91 13.04 1.54
N VAL A 337 -10.37 11.96 2.17
CA VAL A 337 -10.08 11.70 3.57
C VAL A 337 -8.62 11.28 3.76
N THR A 338 -8.06 10.39 2.93
CA THR A 338 -6.64 9.96 3.07
C THR A 338 -5.64 11.11 2.94
N ALA A 339 -5.85 12.01 1.98
CA ALA A 339 -4.89 13.06 1.63
C ALA A 339 -5.07 14.37 2.42
N SER A 340 -6.26 14.61 2.98
CA SER A 340 -6.70 15.97 3.34
C SER A 340 -7.15 16.08 4.79
N THR A 341 -6.75 15.15 5.64
CA THR A 341 -7.17 15.11 7.03
C THR A 341 -6.01 15.13 8.00
N THR A 342 -6.32 15.58 9.22
CA THR A 342 -5.43 15.61 10.38
C THR A 342 -6.21 15.13 11.61
N GLY A 343 -5.49 14.74 12.66
CA GLY A 343 -6.12 14.29 13.91
C GLY A 343 -6.88 12.97 13.78
N ASN A 344 -6.59 12.19 12.74
CA ASN A 344 -7.17 10.88 12.50
C ASN A 344 -6.92 9.95 13.69
N ALA A 345 -7.99 9.53 14.36
CA ALA A 345 -7.90 8.68 15.53
C ALA A 345 -9.19 7.89 15.78
N GLU A 346 -9.04 6.72 16.37
CA GLU A 346 -10.12 6.05 17.10
C GLU A 346 -10.43 6.87 18.36
N VAL A 347 -11.68 7.28 18.51
CA VAL A 347 -12.15 8.11 19.64
C VAL A 347 -13.08 7.36 20.58
N ILE A 348 -13.74 6.31 20.10
CA ILE A 348 -14.62 5.43 20.89
C ILE A 348 -14.38 3.99 20.46
N ARG A 349 -14.29 3.09 21.43
CA ARG A 349 -14.40 1.63 21.25
C ARG A 349 -15.14 1.08 22.46
N GLU A 350 -16.35 0.60 22.25
CA GLU A 350 -17.21 0.12 23.32
C GLU A 350 -17.88 -1.21 22.95
N PRO A 351 -17.86 -2.21 23.83
CA PRO A 351 -18.62 -3.43 23.60
C PRO A 351 -20.12 -3.14 23.67
N HIS A 352 -20.87 -3.72 22.73
CA HIS A 352 -22.32 -3.62 22.66
C HIS A 352 -22.87 -4.96 22.18
N GLY A 353 -23.64 -5.69 22.99
CA GLY A 353 -24.24 -6.95 22.55
C GLY A 353 -23.20 -7.98 22.09
N ASP A 354 -23.28 -8.38 20.81
CA ASP A 354 -22.45 -9.38 20.13
C ASP A 354 -21.21 -8.80 19.41
N GLY A 355 -20.98 -7.49 19.52
CA GLY A 355 -19.85 -6.82 18.88
C GLY A 355 -19.36 -5.60 19.64
N GLU A 356 -18.67 -4.73 18.92
CA GLU A 356 -18.14 -3.45 19.40
C GLU A 356 -18.54 -2.33 18.44
N ILE A 357 -18.93 -1.18 19.00
CA ILE A 357 -19.03 0.06 18.23
C ILE A 357 -17.66 0.74 18.28
N ILE A 358 -17.09 1.01 17.11
CA ILE A 358 -15.79 1.68 16.96
C ILE A 358 -16.02 2.97 16.19
N VAL A 359 -15.67 4.12 16.78
CA VAL A 359 -15.84 5.43 16.13
C VAL A 359 -14.49 6.06 15.89
N TRP A 360 -14.27 6.47 14.65
CA TRP A 360 -13.12 7.25 14.22
C TRP A 360 -13.50 8.69 13.93
N SER A 361 -12.60 9.61 14.26
CA SER A 361 -12.70 11.02 13.91
C SER A 361 -11.50 11.47 13.09
N ALA A 362 -11.73 12.42 12.20
CA ALA A 362 -10.70 13.16 11.49
C ALA A 362 -11.19 14.59 11.19
N ARG A 363 -10.27 15.54 11.03
CA ARG A 363 -10.60 16.92 10.63
C ARG A 363 -9.98 17.26 9.28
N SER A 364 -10.76 17.88 8.40
CA SER A 364 -10.26 18.40 7.13
C SER A 364 -9.18 19.45 7.37
N SER A 365 -8.10 19.38 6.60
CA SER A 365 -7.04 20.38 6.58
C SER A 365 -7.34 21.54 5.61
N ARG A 366 -8.49 21.51 4.92
CA ARG A 366 -8.86 22.48 3.88
C ARG A 366 -10.17 23.22 4.14
N GLN A 367 -11.06 22.62 4.92
CA GLN A 367 -12.42 23.09 5.15
C GLN A 367 -12.73 23.01 6.64
N ASP A 368 -13.72 23.75 7.12
CA ASP A 368 -14.23 23.59 8.49
C ASP A 368 -15.16 22.37 8.56
N ARG A 369 -14.57 21.19 8.34
CA ARG A 369 -15.27 19.92 8.17
C ARG A 369 -14.63 18.85 9.05
N TRP A 370 -15.47 18.03 9.66
CA TRP A 370 -15.09 16.81 10.38
C TRP A 370 -15.57 15.58 9.63
N TYR A 371 -14.91 14.47 9.87
CA TYR A 371 -15.30 13.16 9.38
C TYR A 371 -15.53 12.22 10.56
N LEU A 372 -16.63 11.50 10.51
CA LEU A 372 -17.03 10.49 11.47
C LEU A 372 -17.15 9.16 10.73
N ALA A 373 -16.45 8.12 11.17
CA ALA A 373 -16.72 6.76 10.73
C ALA A 373 -17.12 5.90 11.92
N ALA A 374 -18.37 5.45 11.95
CA ALA A 374 -18.89 4.56 12.98
C ALA A 374 -18.99 3.15 12.40
N PHE A 375 -18.16 2.25 12.91
CA PHE A 375 -18.07 0.85 12.51
C PHE A 375 -18.73 -0.04 13.55
N TRP A 376 -19.39 -1.09 13.07
CA TRP A 376 -20.06 -2.05 13.93
C TRP A 376 -19.56 -3.45 13.62
N THR A 377 -19.12 -4.19 14.63
CA THR A 377 -18.49 -5.51 14.44
C THR A 377 -19.40 -6.71 14.75
N GLY A 378 -20.65 -6.48 15.18
CA GLY A 378 -21.60 -7.56 15.43
C GLY A 378 -22.42 -7.95 14.20
N GLU A 379 -23.24 -8.99 14.37
CA GLU A 379 -23.83 -9.78 13.28
C GLU A 379 -25.17 -9.22 12.77
N SER A 380 -25.77 -8.27 13.49
CA SER A 380 -27.06 -7.64 13.15
C SER A 380 -26.96 -6.12 13.19
N GLU A 381 -27.73 -5.42 12.36
CA GLU A 381 -27.71 -3.96 12.29
C GLU A 381 -27.86 -3.28 13.67
N LEU A 382 -27.03 -2.26 13.91
CA LEU A 382 -27.04 -1.46 15.13
C LEU A 382 -27.49 -0.03 14.83
N THR A 383 -28.45 0.48 15.60
CA THR A 383 -28.72 1.93 15.67
C THR A 383 -28.29 2.45 17.03
N THR A 384 -27.38 3.42 17.05
CA THR A 384 -26.81 3.95 18.30
C THR A 384 -26.54 5.46 18.21
N PRO A 385 -26.74 6.23 19.30
CA PRO A 385 -26.39 7.63 19.33
C PRO A 385 -24.88 7.82 19.55
N ILE A 386 -24.25 8.68 18.75
CA ILE A 386 -22.85 9.11 18.92
C ILE A 386 -22.81 10.57 19.32
N ALA A 387 -22.17 10.87 20.45
CA ALA A 387 -21.99 12.24 20.92
C ALA A 387 -21.09 13.01 19.94
N LEU A 388 -21.62 14.10 19.34
CA LEU A 388 -20.87 14.90 18.37
C LEU A 388 -19.61 15.54 18.98
N ALA A 389 -19.64 15.83 20.29
CA ALA A 389 -18.50 16.34 21.03
C ALA A 389 -17.30 15.38 21.03
N SER A 390 -17.53 14.06 21.06
CA SER A 390 -16.45 13.06 21.00
C SER A 390 -15.75 13.04 19.64
N VAL A 391 -16.46 13.42 18.58
CA VAL A 391 -15.93 13.47 17.21
C VAL A 391 -15.25 14.81 16.95
N THR A 392 -15.90 15.91 17.34
CA THR A 392 -15.46 17.26 16.98
C THR A 392 -14.45 17.84 17.96
N GLY A 393 -14.44 17.36 19.21
CA GLY A 393 -13.74 17.99 20.33
C GLY A 393 -14.38 19.30 20.79
N LEU A 394 -15.53 19.69 20.23
CA LEU A 394 -16.25 20.91 20.57
C LEU A 394 -17.19 20.65 21.76
N PRO A 395 -17.50 21.67 22.58
CA PRO A 395 -18.43 21.52 23.70
C PRO A 395 -19.82 21.07 23.22
N ALA A 396 -20.45 20.12 23.94
CA ALA A 396 -21.76 19.56 23.58
C ALA A 396 -22.92 20.59 23.53
N MET A 397 -22.74 21.77 24.13
CA MET A 397 -23.74 22.82 24.31
C MET A 397 -23.55 23.99 23.34
N THR A 398 -23.21 23.72 22.09
CA THR A 398 -23.25 24.74 21.05
C THR A 398 -24.66 24.79 20.43
N HIS A 399 -25.29 25.96 20.36
CA HIS A 399 -26.46 26.20 19.48
C HIS A 399 -26.12 26.09 17.97
N GLN A 400 -24.90 25.65 17.67
CA GLN A 400 -24.36 25.41 16.35
C GLN A 400 -25.21 24.37 15.64
N GLN A 401 -25.80 24.77 14.52
CA GLN A 401 -26.43 23.82 13.60
C GLN A 401 -25.35 23.19 12.71
N TRP A 402 -25.62 21.99 12.22
CA TRP A 402 -24.69 21.22 11.41
C TRP A 402 -25.35 20.76 10.11
N ASN A 403 -24.52 20.51 9.11
CA ASN A 403 -24.87 19.73 7.94
C ASN A 403 -24.12 18.39 7.98
N VAL A 404 -24.70 17.39 7.33
CA VAL A 404 -24.15 16.05 7.17
C VAL A 404 -24.23 15.59 5.72
N SER A 405 -23.27 14.78 5.29
CA SER A 405 -23.33 13.99 4.05
C SER A 405 -22.78 12.60 4.33
N ASP A 406 -23.50 11.55 3.94
CA ASP A 406 -22.98 10.19 3.92
C ASP A 406 -22.05 10.01 2.70
N LEU A 407 -20.80 9.68 2.98
CA LEU A 407 -19.74 9.56 1.98
C LEU A 407 -19.89 8.35 1.05
N TRP A 408 -20.77 7.40 1.38
CA TRP A 408 -21.12 6.27 0.50
C TRP A 408 -22.41 6.48 -0.29
N GLU A 409 -23.37 7.24 0.25
CA GLU A 409 -24.72 7.31 -0.31
C GLU A 409 -25.05 8.66 -0.98
N ASP A 410 -24.54 9.78 -0.47
CA ASP A 410 -25.10 11.10 -0.78
C ASP A 410 -24.30 11.86 -1.87
N GLY A 411 -23.26 11.26 -2.45
CA GLY A 411 -22.48 11.87 -3.53
C GLY A 411 -21.82 13.23 -3.17
N GLY A 412 -21.71 13.54 -1.88
CA GLY A 412 -21.18 14.82 -1.37
C GLY A 412 -22.24 15.90 -1.14
N GLU A 413 -23.53 15.63 -1.32
CA GLU A 413 -24.59 16.58 -0.99
C GLU A 413 -24.71 16.74 0.54
N MET A 414 -24.55 17.96 1.02
CA MET A 414 -24.66 18.31 2.44
C MET A 414 -26.11 18.68 2.79
N THR A 415 -26.69 18.00 3.77
CA THR A 415 -28.08 18.20 4.23
C THR A 415 -28.11 18.60 5.71
N PRO A 416 -29.18 19.24 6.22
CA PRO A 416 -29.35 19.47 7.66
C PRO A 416 -29.12 18.22 8.50
N LEU A 417 -28.27 18.34 9.52
CA LEU A 417 -28.10 17.31 10.54
C LEU A 417 -29.01 17.59 11.73
N ASP A 418 -29.96 16.70 11.97
CA ASP A 418 -30.78 16.70 13.18
C ASP A 418 -30.01 16.07 14.34
N LEU A 419 -29.86 16.82 15.43
CA LEU A 419 -29.19 16.38 16.65
C LEU A 419 -30.23 16.19 17.77
N ASP A 420 -30.23 15.02 18.43
CA ASP A 420 -30.92 14.84 19.72
C ASP A 420 -29.93 15.12 20.85
N ARG A 421 -30.10 16.25 21.55
CA ARG A 421 -29.27 16.63 22.71
C ARG A 421 -27.76 16.48 22.43
N GLY A 422 -27.32 16.92 21.25
CA GLY A 422 -25.92 16.88 20.82
C GLY A 422 -25.42 15.52 20.30
N HIS A 423 -26.32 14.55 20.08
CA HIS A 423 -25.98 13.23 19.53
C HIS A 423 -26.46 13.08 18.09
N VAL A 424 -25.64 12.42 17.28
CA VAL A 424 -25.98 11.94 15.94
C VAL A 424 -26.47 10.50 16.07
N SER A 425 -27.67 10.20 15.58
CA SER A 425 -28.14 8.82 15.49
C SER A 425 -27.52 8.17 14.24
N VAL A 426 -26.73 7.11 14.42
CA VAL A 426 -26.14 6.35 13.31
C VAL A 426 -26.75 4.96 13.24
N ARG A 427 -27.11 4.54 12.03
CA ARG A 427 -27.57 3.19 11.71
C ARG A 427 -26.45 2.51 10.93
N VAL A 428 -25.91 1.42 11.47
CA VAL A 428 -24.72 0.75 10.96
C VAL A 428 -25.07 -0.72 10.67
N PRO A 429 -24.91 -1.20 9.43
CA PRO A 429 -25.10 -2.61 9.07
C PRO A 429 -24.15 -3.55 9.82
N SER A 430 -24.46 -4.85 9.83
CA SER A 430 -23.55 -5.90 10.31
C SER A 430 -22.19 -5.80 9.61
N HIS A 431 -21.12 -5.78 10.38
CA HIS A 431 -19.73 -5.57 9.91
C HIS A 431 -19.54 -4.28 9.08
N GLY A 432 -20.49 -3.36 9.13
CA GLY A 432 -20.60 -2.20 8.26
C GLY A 432 -20.06 -0.92 8.88
N VAL A 433 -20.21 0.16 8.10
CA VAL A 433 -19.79 1.50 8.49
C VAL A 433 -20.85 2.54 8.11
N ARG A 434 -21.05 3.53 8.98
CA ARG A 434 -21.67 4.81 8.63
C ARG A 434 -20.57 5.86 8.57
N TRP A 435 -20.28 6.39 7.38
CA TRP A 435 -19.16 7.30 7.13
C TRP A 435 -19.66 8.67 6.70
N LEU A 436 -19.48 9.67 7.56
CA LEU A 436 -20.14 10.96 7.45
C LEU A 436 -19.12 12.10 7.35
N ALA A 437 -19.39 13.07 6.48
CA ALA A 437 -18.82 14.42 6.56
C ALA A 437 -19.76 15.34 7.34
N LEU A 438 -19.20 16.20 8.20
CA LEU A 438 -19.93 17.05 9.13
C LEU A 438 -19.40 18.48 9.04
N GLU A 439 -20.29 19.46 8.82
CA GLU A 439 -19.93 20.88 8.71
C GLU A 439 -20.82 21.74 9.60
N PRO A 440 -20.27 22.71 10.36
CA PRO A 440 -21.08 23.69 11.05
C PRO A 440 -21.75 24.62 10.04
N ARG A 441 -23.01 24.96 10.27
CA ARG A 441 -23.73 26.00 9.52
C ARG A 441 -23.26 27.38 9.97
N GLY A 442 -22.82 28.20 9.01
CA GLY A 442 -22.47 29.60 9.24
C GLY A 442 -23.64 30.47 9.70
#